data_AF-A0A1D8PK67-F1
#
_entry.id   AF-A0A1D8PK67-F1
#
_cell.length_a   1.000
_cell.length_b   1.000
_cell.length_c   1.000
_cell.angle_alpha   90.00
_cell.angle_beta   90.00
_cell.angle_gamma   90.00
#
_symmetry.space_group_name_H-M   'P 1'
#
loop_
_entity.id
_entity.type
_entity.pdbx_description
1 polymer ?
#
loop_
_entity_poly.entity_id
_entity_poly.type
_entity_poly.pdbx_seq_one_letter_code
_entity_poly.pdbx_strand_id
1 'polypeptide(L)'
;MSWLRYLGLTVPLAALRSYLYMATTATTSLFVLLPIAMITYDQYYKTLIPNESSPIIPLNFTTTTITYKNLKSSSNNNNNNNNNNNNHISNTKNILISNAINPIFQNYQYDDQLIYIFNINIQAICLPHNNLQHEITKINYELISSTTTETTNDKNDNDNDNDNDNNNKSFKQGSIILNCDPYVIYSQNNQFIPFNFRFWLSPYLIEHSQINNINLLPLEIPGDQLKNWNNFKIILNNNNDNDNINNQVSTPTAAQNQEIRYLIDDNFSWIQFDVKWTGFRYYMVKYYYSCYLIGTIIFFMVSAGVGFFTSYTILLLNNRNKL
;
A
#
# COMPACT_ATOMS: atom_id res chain seq x y z
N MET A 1 -10.54 64.56 -23.98
CA MET A 1 -11.55 63.96 -24.88
C MET A 1 -11.87 64.91 -26.06
N SER A 2 -10.89 65.24 -26.90
CA SER A 2 -11.07 66.12 -28.08
C SER A 2 -10.53 65.51 -29.38
N TRP A 3 -9.52 64.63 -29.29
CA TRP A 3 -8.94 63.93 -30.46
C TRP A 3 -9.89 62.89 -31.09
N LEU A 4 -10.71 62.19 -30.31
CA LEU A 4 -11.62 61.15 -30.83
C LEU A 4 -12.63 61.65 -31.88
N ARG A 5 -12.92 62.96 -31.93
CA ARG A 5 -13.79 63.58 -32.94
C ARG A 5 -13.14 63.66 -34.33
N TYR A 6 -11.82 63.56 -34.42
CA TYR A 6 -11.05 63.64 -35.67
C TYR A 6 -11.05 62.32 -36.46
N LEU A 7 -11.45 61.21 -35.83
CA LEU A 7 -11.46 59.87 -36.44
C LEU A 7 -12.82 59.45 -37.05
N GLY A 8 -13.78 60.37 -37.19
CA GLY A 8 -15.04 60.10 -37.92
C GLY A 8 -15.94 59.00 -37.34
N LEU A 9 -15.58 58.40 -36.20
CA LEU A 9 -16.36 57.37 -35.53
C LEU A 9 -17.46 58.02 -34.67
N THR A 10 -18.57 58.39 -35.31
CA THR A 10 -19.85 58.62 -34.59
C THR A 10 -20.44 57.27 -34.19
N VAL A 11 -19.81 56.59 -33.22
CA VAL A 11 -20.42 55.41 -32.60
C VAL A 11 -21.59 55.91 -31.75
N PRO A 12 -22.83 55.41 -31.95
CA PRO A 12 -23.93 55.80 -31.10
C PRO A 12 -23.56 55.45 -29.64
N LEU A 13 -23.69 56.41 -28.73
CA LEU A 13 -23.34 56.25 -27.32
C LEU A 13 -23.96 54.98 -26.68
N ALA A 14 -25.12 54.56 -27.20
CA ALA A 14 -25.79 53.32 -26.84
C ALA A 14 -24.95 52.06 -27.20
N ALA A 15 -24.34 52.00 -28.39
CA ALA A 15 -23.48 50.88 -28.80
C ALA A 15 -22.17 50.83 -28.00
N LEU A 16 -21.60 52.00 -27.67
CA LEU A 16 -20.41 52.05 -26.82
C LEU A 16 -20.73 51.58 -25.39
N ARG A 17 -21.91 51.93 -24.88
CA ARG A 17 -22.37 51.48 -23.56
C ARG A 17 -22.66 49.97 -23.54
N SER A 18 -23.31 49.42 -24.56
CA SER A 18 -23.56 47.97 -24.64
C SER A 18 -22.26 47.18 -24.80
N TYR A 19 -21.33 47.67 -25.63
CA TYR A 19 -20.00 47.08 -25.76
C TYR A 19 -19.23 47.12 -24.44
N LEU A 20 -19.26 48.24 -23.71
CA LEU A 20 -18.59 48.37 -22.43
C LEU A 20 -19.18 47.43 -21.38
N TYR A 21 -20.51 47.25 -21.35
CA TYR A 21 -21.13 46.23 -20.50
C TYR A 21 -20.76 44.81 -20.91
N MET A 22 -20.77 44.48 -22.20
CA MET A 22 -20.33 43.16 -22.66
C MET A 22 -18.86 42.90 -22.33
N ALA A 23 -17.99 43.90 -22.52
CA ALA A 23 -16.57 43.80 -22.23
C ALA A 23 -16.30 43.68 -20.72
N THR A 24 -16.99 44.44 -19.87
CA THR A 24 -16.85 44.29 -18.42
C THR A 24 -17.37 42.95 -17.94
N THR A 25 -18.49 42.45 -18.46
CA THR A 25 -19.00 41.11 -18.14
C THR A 25 -18.08 40.00 -18.64
N ALA A 26 -17.50 40.13 -19.83
CA ALA A 26 -16.57 39.14 -20.38
C ALA A 26 -15.22 39.15 -19.65
N THR A 27 -14.73 40.32 -19.27
CA THR A 27 -13.49 40.44 -18.49
C THR A 27 -13.69 39.96 -17.05
N THR A 28 -14.80 40.29 -16.39
CA THR A 28 -15.07 39.76 -15.04
C THR A 28 -15.28 38.25 -15.06
N SER A 29 -15.94 37.69 -16.07
CA SER A 29 -16.07 36.23 -16.17
C SER A 29 -14.71 35.57 -16.37
N LEU A 30 -13.89 36.05 -17.31
CA LEU A 30 -12.60 35.43 -17.61
C LEU A 30 -11.56 35.64 -16.50
N PHE A 31 -11.47 36.84 -15.90
CA PHE A 31 -10.41 37.15 -14.93
C PHE A 31 -10.81 36.90 -13.48
N VAL A 32 -12.10 36.84 -13.15
CA VAL A 32 -12.56 36.58 -11.77
C VAL A 32 -13.18 35.20 -11.66
N LEU A 33 -14.16 34.84 -12.51
CA LEU A 33 -14.86 33.57 -12.37
C LEU A 33 -14.01 32.36 -12.75
N LEU A 34 -13.14 32.46 -13.77
CA LEU A 34 -12.31 31.32 -14.18
C LEU A 34 -11.26 30.93 -13.13
N PRO A 35 -10.49 31.84 -12.51
CA PRO A 35 -9.59 31.47 -11.41
C PRO A 35 -10.33 30.90 -10.20
N ILE A 36 -11.51 31.44 -9.88
CA ILE A 36 -12.36 30.89 -8.82
C ILE A 36 -12.79 29.47 -9.18
N ALA A 37 -13.23 29.23 -10.42
CA ALA A 37 -13.61 27.90 -10.90
C ALA A 37 -12.45 26.88 -10.81
N MET A 38 -11.23 27.31 -11.16
CA MET A 38 -10.01 26.52 -11.01
C MET A 38 -9.73 26.14 -9.55
N ILE A 39 -9.80 27.12 -8.63
CA ILE A 39 -9.58 26.88 -7.20
C ILE A 39 -10.68 25.96 -6.63
N THR A 40 -11.94 26.19 -6.99
CA THR A 40 -13.04 25.35 -6.51
C THR A 40 -12.95 23.92 -7.03
N TYR A 41 -12.52 23.72 -8.27
CA TYR A 41 -12.32 22.38 -8.81
C TYR A 41 -11.12 21.70 -8.14
N ASP A 42 -10.01 22.41 -7.90
CA ASP A 42 -8.86 21.86 -7.17
C ASP A 42 -9.23 21.44 -5.74
N GLN A 43 -10.02 22.25 -5.04
CA GLN A 43 -10.56 21.88 -3.72
C GLN A 43 -11.47 20.66 -3.81
N TYR A 44 -12.39 20.61 -4.79
CA TYR A 44 -13.25 19.46 -5.03
C TYR A 44 -12.45 18.18 -5.30
N TYR A 45 -11.43 18.25 -6.16
CA TYR A 45 -10.55 17.14 -6.48
C TYR A 45 -9.84 16.61 -5.22
N LYS A 46 -9.23 17.50 -4.44
CA LYS A 46 -8.50 17.14 -3.20
C LYS A 46 -9.41 16.57 -2.11
N THR A 47 -10.67 16.99 -2.04
CA THR A 47 -11.64 16.42 -1.11
C THR A 47 -12.11 15.03 -1.56
N LEU A 48 -12.22 14.78 -2.87
CA LEU A 48 -12.76 13.53 -3.40
C LEU A 48 -11.71 12.42 -3.55
N ILE A 49 -10.47 12.81 -3.81
CA ILE A 49 -9.34 11.92 -4.05
C ILE A 49 -8.32 12.19 -2.94
N PRO A 50 -8.32 11.39 -1.85
CA PRO A 50 -7.23 11.43 -0.89
C PRO A 50 -5.92 11.01 -1.56
N ASN A 51 -4.81 11.24 -0.86
CA ASN A 51 -3.48 10.86 -1.35
C ASN A 51 -3.47 9.41 -1.86
N GLU A 52 -2.91 9.21 -3.04
CA GLU A 52 -2.99 7.92 -3.77
C GLU A 52 -2.24 6.79 -3.06
N SER A 53 -1.25 7.15 -2.26
CA SER A 53 -0.32 6.23 -1.62
C SER A 53 -0.02 6.68 -0.20
N SER A 54 0.09 5.71 0.70
CA SER A 54 0.67 5.93 2.01
C SER A 54 2.16 6.27 1.91
N PRO A 55 2.75 6.88 2.95
CA PRO A 55 4.21 6.92 3.05
C PRO A 55 4.79 5.50 3.00
N ILE A 56 6.00 5.39 2.46
CA ILE A 56 6.79 4.14 2.45
C ILE A 56 7.23 3.85 3.89
N ILE A 57 6.91 2.67 4.40
CA ILE A 57 7.25 2.24 5.75
C ILE A 57 8.37 1.19 5.67
N PRO A 58 9.52 1.41 6.31
CA PRO A 58 10.61 0.44 6.32
C PRO A 58 10.25 -0.78 7.18
N LEU A 59 10.65 -1.96 6.70
CA LEU A 59 10.47 -3.23 7.37
C LEU A 59 11.80 -3.67 8.00
N ASN A 60 11.81 -3.81 9.31
CA ASN A 60 12.99 -4.31 10.03
C ASN A 60 12.71 -5.72 10.53
N PHE A 61 13.52 -6.70 10.15
CA PHE A 61 13.34 -8.09 10.54
C PHE A 61 14.24 -8.48 11.71
N THR A 62 13.64 -9.11 12.71
CA THR A 62 14.35 -9.70 13.85
C THR A 62 14.23 -11.21 13.78
N THR A 63 15.35 -11.91 13.97
CA THR A 63 15.35 -13.38 14.00
C THR A 63 14.99 -13.85 15.40
N THR A 64 13.97 -14.71 15.50
CA THR A 64 13.53 -15.33 16.74
C THR A 64 13.47 -16.84 16.59
N THR A 65 13.87 -17.58 17.62
CA THR A 65 13.77 -19.03 17.69
C THR A 65 12.49 -19.40 18.42
N ILE A 66 11.51 -19.98 17.72
CA ILE A 66 10.31 -20.52 18.38
C ILE A 66 10.54 -22.00 18.67
N THR A 67 10.39 -22.37 19.95
CA THR A 67 10.44 -23.75 20.41
C THR A 67 9.02 -24.29 20.47
N TYR A 68 8.64 -25.16 19.54
CA TYR A 68 7.37 -25.85 19.63
C TYR A 68 7.47 -26.96 20.69
N LYS A 69 6.68 -26.85 21.77
CA LYS A 69 6.40 -28.01 22.62
C LYS A 69 5.25 -28.78 21.98
N ASN A 70 5.52 -29.99 21.48
CA ASN A 70 4.45 -30.91 21.11
C ASN A 70 3.63 -31.25 22.36
N LEU A 71 2.46 -30.61 22.54
CA LEU A 71 1.50 -30.97 23.57
C LEU A 71 0.46 -31.95 23.01
N LYS A 72 0.23 -33.04 23.77
CA LYS A 72 -0.81 -34.10 23.63
C LYS A 72 -0.58 -35.07 22.47
N SER A 73 -0.62 -36.39 22.68
CA SER A 73 -1.72 -37.11 23.30
C SER A 73 -1.28 -38.14 24.34
N SER A 74 -1.68 -37.89 25.58
CA SER A 74 -2.07 -38.92 26.54
C SER A 74 -3.04 -39.86 25.84
N SER A 75 -2.65 -41.11 25.61
CA SER A 75 -3.57 -42.18 25.23
C SER A 75 -3.08 -43.48 25.82
N ASN A 76 -3.83 -43.93 26.82
CA ASN A 76 -3.95 -45.28 27.34
C ASN A 76 -2.68 -46.05 27.71
N ASN A 77 -2.43 -46.05 29.03
CA ASN A 77 -1.91 -47.19 29.76
C ASN A 77 -2.59 -48.49 29.32
N ASN A 78 -1.88 -49.33 28.59
CA ASN A 78 -1.88 -50.78 28.81
C ASN A 78 -0.75 -51.42 28.01
N ASN A 79 -0.06 -52.33 28.69
CA ASN A 79 0.94 -53.28 28.20
C ASN A 79 2.41 -52.82 28.13
N ASN A 80 3.12 -53.28 29.17
CA ASN A 80 4.31 -54.11 29.10
C ASN A 80 5.57 -53.55 28.43
N ASN A 81 6.54 -53.35 29.32
CA ASN A 81 7.96 -53.59 29.15
C ASN A 81 8.76 -52.66 28.22
N ASN A 82 9.79 -52.11 28.86
CA ASN A 82 11.07 -51.67 28.31
C ASN A 82 11.18 -50.21 27.81
N ASN A 83 11.89 -49.44 28.64
CA ASN A 83 12.79 -48.34 28.29
C ASN A 83 12.18 -47.14 27.55
N ASN A 84 11.39 -46.35 28.27
CA ASN A 84 11.03 -44.99 27.88
C ASN A 84 12.21 -44.02 28.07
N ASN A 85 13.14 -44.00 27.11
CA ASN A 85 13.92 -42.79 26.85
C ASN A 85 13.04 -41.85 26.02
N ASN A 86 12.11 -41.15 26.70
CA ASN A 86 11.33 -40.07 26.10
C ASN A 86 12.26 -38.86 25.93
N ASN A 87 13.11 -38.89 24.91
CA ASN A 87 13.87 -37.73 24.48
C ASN A 87 12.87 -36.73 23.91
N HIS A 88 12.58 -35.71 24.70
CA HIS A 88 11.81 -34.53 24.35
C HIS A 88 12.54 -33.78 23.23
N ILE A 89 12.27 -34.13 21.97
CA ILE A 89 12.81 -33.43 20.80
C ILE A 89 12.03 -32.12 20.66
N SER A 90 12.60 -31.06 21.23
CA SER A 90 12.14 -29.69 21.01
C SER A 90 12.63 -29.24 19.64
N ASN A 91 11.75 -29.26 18.64
CA ASN A 91 12.07 -28.70 17.32
C ASN A 91 12.05 -27.17 17.42
N THR A 92 13.24 -26.57 17.42
CA THR A 92 13.44 -25.12 17.33
C THR A 92 13.51 -24.72 15.86
N LYS A 93 12.62 -23.84 15.41
CA LYS A 93 12.67 -23.24 14.07
C LYS A 93 13.05 -21.77 14.17
N ASN A 94 13.95 -21.33 13.30
CA ASN A 94 14.31 -19.93 13.15
C ASN A 94 13.25 -19.23 12.30
N ILE A 95 12.66 -18.17 12.85
CA ILE A 95 11.58 -17.41 12.23
C ILE A 95 11.97 -15.94 12.24
N LEU A 96 11.80 -15.27 11.10
CA LEU A 96 12.03 -13.82 10.96
C LEU A 96 10.71 -13.11 11.20
N ILE A 97 10.69 -12.16 12.14
CA ILE A 97 9.52 -11.37 12.49
C ILE A 97 9.82 -9.91 12.21
N SER A 98 8.95 -9.25 11.44
CA SER A 98 9.05 -7.82 11.18
C SER A 98 8.74 -6.97 12.42
N ASN A 99 9.13 -5.70 12.37
CA ASN A 99 8.59 -4.66 13.24
C ASN A 99 7.05 -4.62 13.22
N ALA A 100 6.47 -4.22 14.35
CA ALA A 100 5.05 -3.94 14.44
C ALA A 100 4.75 -2.62 13.70
N ILE A 101 3.93 -2.70 12.65
CA ILE A 101 3.53 -1.54 11.86
C ILE A 101 2.14 -1.13 12.32
N ASN A 102 2.02 0.07 12.88
CA ASN A 102 0.73 0.66 13.14
C ASN A 102 0.24 1.34 11.85
N PRO A 103 -0.91 0.94 11.27
CA PRO A 103 -1.42 1.59 10.08
C PRO A 103 -1.82 3.05 10.36
N ILE A 104 -2.09 3.45 11.60
CA ILE A 104 -2.46 4.83 11.95
C ILE A 104 -1.21 5.73 11.96
N PHE A 105 -1.07 6.55 10.93
CA PHE A 105 0.02 7.52 10.82
C PHE A 105 -0.45 8.92 11.18
N GLN A 106 0.42 9.72 11.79
CA GLN A 106 0.12 11.10 12.22
C GLN A 106 -0.34 12.02 11.06
N ASN A 107 -0.13 11.64 9.80
CA ASN A 107 -0.48 12.45 8.63
C ASN A 107 -1.18 11.66 7.50
N TYR A 108 -1.66 10.44 7.75
CA TYR A 108 -2.36 9.64 6.74
C TYR A 108 -3.58 8.96 7.34
N GLN A 109 -4.76 9.33 6.86
CA GLN A 109 -6.03 8.77 7.28
C GLN A 109 -6.60 7.93 6.14
N TYR A 110 -6.86 6.65 6.41
CA TYR A 110 -7.56 5.81 5.44
C TYR A 110 -9.03 6.23 5.35
N ASP A 111 -9.51 6.40 4.13
CA ASP A 111 -10.94 6.47 3.80
C ASP A 111 -11.58 5.08 3.95
N ASP A 112 -12.63 4.99 4.76
CA ASP A 112 -13.37 3.76 5.07
C ASP A 112 -13.98 3.12 3.80
N GLN A 113 -14.26 3.91 2.76
CA GLN A 113 -14.92 3.46 1.51
C GLN A 113 -13.94 2.99 0.43
N LEU A 114 -12.64 3.25 0.57
CA LEU A 114 -11.64 2.90 -0.43
C LEU A 114 -11.05 1.53 -0.16
N ILE A 115 -10.63 0.85 -1.24
CA ILE A 115 -9.89 -0.41 -1.18
C ILE A 115 -8.42 -0.08 -1.36
N TYR A 116 -7.57 -0.62 -0.50
CA TYR A 116 -6.13 -0.42 -0.55
C TYR A 116 -5.44 -1.72 -0.98
N ILE A 117 -4.40 -1.59 -1.79
CA ILE A 117 -3.52 -2.64 -2.25
C ILE A 117 -2.25 -2.59 -1.40
N PHE A 118 -1.91 -3.73 -0.81
CA PHE A 118 -0.70 -3.90 -0.03
C PHE A 118 0.46 -4.23 -0.96
N ASN A 119 1.37 -3.28 -1.12
CA ASN A 119 2.61 -3.47 -1.84
C ASN A 119 3.74 -3.68 -0.83
N ILE A 120 4.17 -4.93 -0.70
CA ILE A 120 5.25 -5.34 0.21
C ILE A 120 6.41 -5.79 -0.65
N ASN A 121 7.52 -5.07 -0.56
CA ASN A 121 8.78 -5.42 -1.19
C ASN A 121 9.76 -5.88 -0.12
N ILE A 122 10.25 -7.10 -0.25
CA ILE A 122 11.26 -7.68 0.64
C ILE A 122 12.52 -7.89 -0.20
N GLN A 123 13.60 -7.25 0.20
CA GLN A 123 14.88 -7.42 -0.47
C GLN A 123 15.69 -8.52 0.21
N ALA A 124 15.92 -9.63 -0.50
CA ALA A 124 16.65 -10.77 0.03
C ALA A 124 18.01 -10.94 -0.67
N ILE A 125 19.04 -11.24 0.11
CA ILE A 125 20.40 -11.55 -0.32
C ILE A 125 20.65 -13.02 -0.01
N CYS A 126 20.99 -13.80 -1.03
CA CYS A 126 21.33 -15.21 -0.88
C CYS A 126 22.76 -15.36 -0.36
N LEU A 127 22.95 -16.13 0.72
CA LEU A 127 24.28 -16.41 1.26
C LEU A 127 24.91 -17.59 0.51
N PRO A 128 26.18 -17.50 0.07
CA PRO A 128 26.84 -18.62 -0.59
C PRO A 128 27.11 -19.76 0.41
N HIS A 129 26.60 -20.96 0.13
CA HIS A 129 26.88 -22.14 0.94
C HIS A 129 27.57 -23.25 0.13
N ASN A 130 28.67 -23.76 0.71
CA ASN A 130 29.47 -24.96 0.38
C ASN A 130 29.02 -25.76 -0.86
N ASN A 131 29.29 -25.19 -2.05
CA ASN A 131 29.25 -25.84 -3.38
C ASN A 131 27.87 -26.09 -4.03
N LEU A 132 26.77 -25.56 -3.49
CA LEU A 132 25.46 -25.59 -4.16
C LEU A 132 24.98 -24.16 -4.41
N GLN A 133 25.41 -23.58 -5.54
CA GLN A 133 24.98 -22.24 -5.99
C GLN A 133 23.52 -22.19 -6.49
N HIS A 134 22.82 -23.32 -6.47
CA HIS A 134 21.49 -23.48 -7.08
C HIS A 134 20.49 -23.98 -6.04
N GLU A 135 20.35 -23.27 -4.92
CA GLU A 135 19.33 -23.61 -3.95
C GLU A 135 18.04 -22.82 -4.21
N ILE A 136 16.95 -23.57 -4.35
CA ILE A 136 15.60 -23.02 -4.37
C ILE A 136 15.03 -23.19 -2.97
N THR A 137 14.77 -22.08 -2.28
CA THR A 137 14.19 -22.07 -0.93
C THR A 137 12.73 -21.62 -0.98
N LYS A 138 11.85 -22.33 -0.27
CA LYS A 138 10.44 -21.92 -0.12
C LYS A 138 10.26 -21.16 1.19
N ILE A 139 9.97 -19.87 1.09
CA ILE A 139 9.70 -18.99 2.22
C ILE A 139 8.19 -18.91 2.41
N ASN A 140 7.70 -19.39 3.54
CA ASN A 140 6.31 -19.19 3.94
C ASN A 140 6.19 -17.85 4.67
N TYR A 141 5.18 -17.07 4.32
CA TYR A 141 4.89 -15.82 4.99
C TYR A 141 3.50 -15.86 5.63
N GLU A 142 3.40 -15.28 6.82
CA GLU A 142 2.15 -15.11 7.54
C GLU A 142 2.00 -13.64 7.94
N LEU A 143 0.84 -13.10 7.61
CA LEU A 143 0.44 -11.74 7.89
C LEU A 143 -0.52 -11.73 9.08
N ILE A 144 -0.07 -11.11 10.17
CA ILE A 144 -0.78 -11.09 11.45
C ILE A 144 -1.22 -9.68 11.76
N SER A 145 -2.49 -9.53 12.12
CA SER A 145 -3.06 -8.30 12.66
C SER A 145 -3.47 -8.51 14.12
N SER A 146 -3.13 -7.56 14.99
CA SER A 146 -3.74 -7.48 16.32
C SER A 146 -5.00 -6.61 16.26
N THR A 147 -6.17 -7.18 16.51
CA THR A 147 -7.43 -6.44 16.61
C THR A 147 -7.77 -6.14 18.06
N THR A 148 -8.20 -4.92 18.38
CA THR A 148 -8.85 -4.62 19.67
C THR A 148 -10.26 -5.18 19.68
N THR A 149 -10.43 -6.40 20.16
CA THR A 149 -11.72 -6.80 20.71
C THR A 149 -11.80 -6.28 22.14
N GLU A 150 -12.18 -5.00 22.29
CA GLU A 150 -12.83 -4.54 23.52
C GLU A 150 -14.26 -5.06 23.49
N THR A 151 -14.50 -6.24 24.07
CA THR A 151 -15.82 -6.59 24.58
C THR A 151 -15.84 -6.30 26.06
N THR A 152 -16.21 -5.07 26.39
CA THR A 152 -16.98 -4.79 27.59
C THR A 152 -18.22 -5.69 27.62
N ASN A 153 -18.44 -6.33 28.77
CA ASN A 153 -19.70 -6.91 29.29
C ASN A 153 -19.94 -8.43 29.13
N ASP A 154 -20.00 -9.06 30.29
CA ASP A 154 -20.92 -10.12 30.69
C ASP A 154 -20.78 -11.52 30.07
N LYS A 155 -19.86 -12.31 30.63
CA LYS A 155 -20.22 -13.60 31.23
C LYS A 155 -19.10 -14.15 32.11
N ASN A 156 -19.43 -14.30 33.39
CA ASN A 156 -18.80 -15.27 34.27
C ASN A 156 -18.93 -16.65 33.65
N ASP A 157 -17.83 -17.27 33.26
CA ASP A 157 -17.68 -18.72 33.34
C ASP A 157 -16.24 -19.02 33.72
N ASN A 158 -16.11 -19.65 34.88
CA ASN A 158 -14.86 -20.12 35.43
C ASN A 158 -14.38 -21.31 34.60
N ASP A 159 -13.53 -21.07 33.61
CA ASP A 159 -12.62 -22.09 33.10
C ASP A 159 -11.21 -21.51 33.02
N ASN A 160 -10.36 -22.00 33.93
CA ASN A 160 -8.93 -21.76 33.93
C ASN A 160 -8.29 -22.56 32.79
N ASP A 161 -8.45 -22.12 31.55
CA ASP A 161 -7.54 -22.47 30.47
C ASP A 161 -6.64 -21.26 30.20
N ASN A 162 -5.38 -21.41 30.60
CA ASN A 162 -4.28 -20.49 30.28
C ASN A 162 -3.96 -20.57 28.77
N ASP A 163 -4.89 -20.20 27.91
CA ASP A 163 -4.57 -19.86 26.53
C ASP A 163 -4.17 -18.39 26.49
N ASN A 164 -2.85 -18.18 26.59
CA ASN A 164 -2.18 -16.94 26.17
C ASN A 164 -2.26 -16.81 24.63
N ASP A 165 -3.45 -16.91 24.07
CA ASP A 165 -3.74 -16.56 22.68
C ASP A 165 -3.72 -15.03 22.61
N ASN A 166 -2.49 -14.50 22.57
CA ASN A 166 -2.23 -13.13 22.14
C ASN A 166 -3.09 -12.89 20.89
N ASN A 167 -4.00 -11.90 20.96
CA ASN A 167 -5.06 -11.49 20.00
C ASN A 167 -4.60 -11.22 18.54
N ASN A 168 -3.76 -12.08 18.01
CA ASN A 168 -3.00 -12.00 16.78
C ASN A 168 -3.67 -12.94 15.78
N LYS A 169 -4.61 -12.41 15.01
CA LYS A 169 -5.28 -13.18 13.98
C LYS A 169 -4.47 -13.12 12.70
N SER A 170 -4.08 -14.26 12.15
CA SER A 170 -3.52 -14.29 10.80
C SER A 170 -4.63 -14.14 9.77
N PHE A 171 -4.45 -13.18 8.87
CA PHE A 171 -5.46 -12.87 7.83
C PHE A 171 -5.01 -13.32 6.44
N LYS A 172 -3.71 -13.51 6.23
CA LYS A 172 -3.17 -14.05 4.99
C LYS A 172 -1.94 -14.88 5.25
N GLN A 173 -1.92 -16.06 4.65
CA GLN A 173 -0.74 -16.91 4.57
C GLN A 173 -0.43 -17.17 3.10
N GLY A 174 0.84 -17.35 2.79
CA GLY A 174 1.29 -17.71 1.46
C GLY A 174 2.71 -18.24 1.48
N SER A 175 3.21 -18.58 0.31
CA SER A 175 4.57 -19.05 0.16
C SER A 175 5.18 -18.49 -1.11
N ILE A 176 6.45 -18.12 -1.03
CA ILE A 176 7.22 -17.59 -2.15
C ILE A 176 8.45 -18.45 -2.34
N ILE A 177 8.81 -18.61 -3.60
CA ILE A 177 9.99 -19.36 -3.98
C ILE A 177 11.12 -18.35 -4.20
N LEU A 178 12.13 -18.42 -3.33
CA LEU A 178 13.37 -17.70 -3.49
C LEU A 178 14.34 -18.60 -4.26
N ASN A 179 14.59 -18.24 -5.53
CA ASN A 179 15.62 -18.89 -6.32
C ASN A 179 16.95 -18.15 -6.13
N CYS A 180 17.92 -18.81 -5.50
CA CYS A 180 19.24 -18.26 -5.24
C CYS A 180 20.27 -18.53 -6.35
N ASP A 181 19.81 -18.97 -7.53
CA ASP A 181 20.69 -19.17 -8.68
C ASP A 181 21.30 -17.83 -9.17
N PRO A 182 22.63 -17.67 -9.19
CA PRO A 182 23.29 -16.45 -9.62
C PRO A 182 22.98 -16.06 -11.07
N TYR A 183 22.68 -17.02 -11.96
CA TYR A 183 22.29 -16.72 -13.34
C TYR A 183 20.89 -16.08 -13.40
N VAL A 184 19.96 -16.58 -12.58
CA VAL A 184 18.59 -16.07 -12.52
C VAL A 184 18.57 -14.68 -11.91
N ILE A 185 19.25 -14.48 -10.77
CA ILE A 185 19.36 -13.17 -10.12
C ILE A 185 19.97 -12.14 -11.08
N TYR A 186 21.07 -12.51 -11.75
CA TYR A 186 21.71 -11.61 -12.72
C TYR A 186 20.77 -11.24 -13.87
N SER A 187 20.03 -12.22 -14.42
CA SER A 187 19.09 -11.98 -15.53
C SER A 187 17.92 -11.06 -15.14
N GLN A 188 17.51 -11.09 -13.87
CA GLN A 188 16.47 -10.20 -13.33
C GLN A 188 16.98 -8.76 -13.19
N ASN A 189 18.21 -8.58 -12.71
CA ASN A 189 18.78 -7.25 -12.51
C ASN A 189 19.32 -6.64 -13.82
N ASN A 190 19.75 -7.48 -14.76
CA ASN A 190 20.36 -7.06 -16.03
C ASN A 190 19.60 -7.66 -17.22
N GLN A 191 18.49 -7.04 -17.60
CA GLN A 191 17.63 -7.55 -18.68
C GLN A 191 18.31 -7.58 -20.06
N PHE A 192 19.24 -6.67 -20.34
CA PHE A 192 19.80 -6.48 -21.70
C PHE A 192 21.16 -7.12 -21.93
N ILE A 193 21.91 -7.40 -20.87
CA ILE A 193 23.31 -7.81 -20.98
C ILE A 193 23.38 -9.29 -20.64
N PRO A 194 23.73 -10.19 -21.59
CA PRO A 194 23.86 -11.60 -21.29
C PRO A 194 24.96 -11.85 -20.25
N PHE A 195 24.75 -12.84 -19.38
CA PHE A 195 25.66 -13.17 -18.27
C PHE A 195 27.12 -13.35 -18.70
N ASN A 196 27.36 -13.93 -19.88
CA ASN A 196 28.72 -14.18 -20.39
C ASN A 196 29.53 -12.89 -20.64
N PHE A 197 28.86 -11.77 -20.90
CA PHE A 197 29.52 -10.48 -21.15
C PHE A 197 29.75 -9.66 -19.87
N ARG A 198 29.40 -10.19 -18.69
CA ARG A 198 29.46 -9.43 -17.42
C ARG A 198 30.83 -8.84 -17.11
N PHE A 199 31.91 -9.53 -17.52
CA PHE A 199 33.28 -9.11 -17.25
C PHE A 199 33.84 -8.11 -18.27
N TRP A 200 33.15 -7.92 -19.40
CA TRP A 200 33.63 -7.09 -20.51
C TRP A 200 33.05 -5.68 -20.46
N LEU A 201 31.94 -5.48 -19.73
CA LEU A 201 31.30 -4.19 -19.56
C LEU A 201 31.69 -3.59 -18.20
N SER A 202 31.68 -2.25 -18.13
CA SER A 202 31.99 -1.53 -16.90
C SER A 202 30.96 -1.82 -15.80
N PRO A 203 31.35 -1.83 -14.51
CA PRO A 203 30.44 -2.05 -13.39
C PRO A 203 29.35 -0.97 -13.24
N TYR A 204 29.46 0.16 -13.95
CA TYR A 204 28.40 1.17 -14.02
C TYR A 204 27.21 0.75 -14.90
N LEU A 205 27.41 -0.17 -15.84
CA LEU A 205 26.38 -0.66 -16.76
C LEU A 205 25.72 -1.96 -16.28
N ILE A 206 26.32 -2.63 -15.30
CA ILE A 206 25.89 -3.93 -14.82
C ILE A 206 25.72 -3.85 -13.32
N GLU A 207 24.53 -4.22 -12.85
CA GLU A 207 24.30 -4.46 -11.45
C GLU A 207 24.85 -5.85 -11.07
N HIS A 208 25.94 -5.86 -10.32
CA HIS A 208 26.61 -7.08 -9.85
C HIS A 208 26.00 -7.62 -8.54
N SER A 209 24.98 -6.95 -8.00
CA SER A 209 24.39 -7.29 -6.71
C SER A 209 23.66 -8.64 -6.80
N GLN A 210 23.86 -9.51 -5.80
CA GLN A 210 23.13 -10.78 -5.65
C GLN A 210 21.80 -10.57 -4.93
N ILE A 211 21.15 -9.45 -5.24
CA ILE A 211 19.95 -8.99 -4.58
C ILE A 211 18.75 -9.50 -5.36
N ASN A 212 17.79 -10.10 -4.65
CA ASN A 212 16.52 -10.52 -5.20
C ASN A 212 15.39 -9.73 -4.54
N ASN A 213 14.64 -8.98 -5.34
CA ASN A 213 13.48 -8.21 -4.88
C ASN A 213 12.23 -9.09 -4.93
N ILE A 214 11.71 -9.41 -3.75
CA ILE A 214 10.53 -10.24 -3.58
C ILE A 214 9.33 -9.34 -3.34
N ASN A 215 8.47 -9.23 -4.35
CA ASN A 215 7.17 -8.57 -4.19
C ASN A 215 6.15 -9.61 -3.73
N LEU A 216 5.58 -9.42 -2.54
CA LEU A 216 4.44 -10.23 -2.10
C LEU A 216 3.25 -9.94 -3.02
N LEU A 217 2.42 -10.96 -3.25
CA LEU A 217 1.19 -10.80 -4.04
C LEU A 217 0.33 -9.67 -3.45
N PRO A 218 -0.14 -8.72 -4.28
CA PRO A 218 -0.91 -7.59 -3.80
C PRO A 218 -2.17 -8.10 -3.11
N LEU A 219 -2.34 -7.71 -1.85
CA LEU A 219 -3.54 -8.02 -1.07
C LEU A 219 -4.45 -6.80 -1.06
N GLU A 220 -5.72 -7.02 -1.40
CA GLU A 220 -6.74 -5.99 -1.42
C GLU A 220 -7.52 -6.00 -0.10
N ILE A 221 -7.50 -4.88 0.63
CA ILE A 221 -8.18 -4.74 1.91
C ILE A 221 -9.01 -3.45 1.91
N PRO A 222 -10.29 -3.50 2.33
CA PRO A 222 -11.10 -2.29 2.49
C PRO A 222 -10.58 -1.42 3.66
N GLY A 223 -10.67 -0.09 3.50
CA GLY A 223 -10.18 0.90 4.46
C GLY A 223 -10.79 0.78 5.85
N ASP A 224 -12.08 0.44 5.95
CA ASP A 224 -12.77 0.21 7.23
C ASP A 224 -12.10 -0.89 8.08
N GLN A 225 -11.62 -1.96 7.43
CA GLN A 225 -10.89 -3.03 8.14
C GLN A 225 -9.51 -2.56 8.60
N LEU A 226 -8.82 -1.76 7.78
CA LEU A 226 -7.47 -1.27 8.07
C LEU A 226 -7.43 -0.31 9.26
N LYS A 227 -8.47 0.51 9.40
CA LYS A 227 -8.61 1.46 10.50
C LYS A 227 -8.73 0.78 11.88
N ASN A 228 -9.27 -0.44 11.90
CA ASN A 228 -9.47 -1.23 13.12
C ASN A 228 -8.25 -2.12 13.46
N TRP A 229 -7.19 -2.07 12.66
CA TRP A 229 -5.97 -2.81 12.92
C TRP A 229 -4.99 -1.95 13.71
N ASN A 230 -4.53 -2.44 14.86
CA ASN A 230 -3.57 -1.70 15.68
C ASN A 230 -2.14 -1.91 15.23
N ASN A 231 -1.74 -3.17 15.09
CA ASN A 231 -0.39 -3.54 14.69
C ASN A 231 -0.44 -4.68 13.69
N PHE A 232 0.36 -4.53 12.65
CA PHE A 232 0.62 -5.52 11.62
C PHE A 232 2.03 -6.08 11.77
N LYS A 233 2.19 -7.39 11.60
CA LYS A 233 3.48 -8.07 11.59
C LYS A 233 3.54 -9.07 10.45
N ILE A 234 4.72 -9.18 9.83
CA ILE A 234 5.05 -10.19 8.84
C ILE A 234 5.95 -11.21 9.51
N ILE A 235 5.54 -12.47 9.46
CA ILE A 235 6.33 -13.60 9.92
C ILE A 235 6.79 -14.38 8.70
N LEU A 236 8.10 -14.59 8.58
CA LEU A 236 8.71 -15.39 7.51
C LEU A 236 9.33 -16.65 8.12
N ASN A 237 8.91 -17.81 7.62
CA ASN A 237 9.37 -19.11 8.05
C ASN A 237 9.90 -19.90 6.85
N ASN A 238 11.08 -20.50 7.00
CA ASN A 238 11.63 -21.41 6.01
C ASN A 238 11.13 -22.83 6.30
N ASN A 239 10.11 -23.29 5.57
CA ASN A 239 9.61 -24.65 5.73
C ASN A 239 10.21 -25.53 4.62
N ASN A 240 11.48 -25.88 4.80
CA ASN A 240 12.14 -26.90 3.97
C ASN A 240 11.80 -28.33 4.43
N ASP A 241 10.95 -28.49 5.45
CA ASP A 241 10.44 -29.79 5.85
C ASP A 241 9.35 -30.22 4.86
N ASN A 242 9.75 -31.04 3.89
CA ASN A 242 8.82 -31.97 3.29
C ASN A 242 8.22 -32.80 4.43
N ASP A 243 6.91 -32.70 4.62
CA ASP A 243 6.05 -33.54 5.45
C ASP A 243 6.11 -35.01 5.02
N ASN A 244 7.27 -35.65 5.11
CA ASN A 244 7.39 -37.08 5.23
C ASN A 244 7.58 -37.41 6.70
N ILE A 245 6.43 -37.46 7.38
CA ILE A 245 6.16 -38.29 8.54
C ILE A 245 6.54 -39.73 8.15
N ASN A 246 7.81 -40.06 8.25
CA ASN A 246 8.33 -41.42 8.17
C ASN A 246 9.55 -41.51 9.08
N ASN A 247 9.27 -41.76 10.37
CA ASN A 247 10.11 -42.45 11.34
C ASN A 247 11.51 -42.85 10.85
N GLN A 248 12.49 -41.95 10.94
CA GLN A 248 13.89 -42.34 11.09
C GLN A 248 14.52 -41.52 12.19
N VAL A 249 14.65 -42.19 13.33
CA VAL A 249 15.44 -41.85 14.50
C VAL A 249 16.85 -41.47 14.06
N SER A 250 17.06 -40.18 13.83
CA SER A 250 18.36 -39.60 13.60
C SER A 250 18.77 -38.93 14.92
N THR A 251 19.73 -39.54 15.58
CA THR A 251 20.31 -39.12 16.86
C THR A 251 20.65 -37.62 16.88
N PRO A 252 20.32 -36.87 17.95
CA PRO A 252 20.58 -35.45 18.03
C PRO A 252 22.08 -35.25 18.28
N THR A 253 22.83 -35.08 17.20
CA THR A 253 24.20 -34.57 17.28
C THR A 253 24.15 -33.10 16.93
N ALA A 254 24.34 -32.26 17.96
CA ALA A 254 24.54 -30.82 17.91
C ALA A 254 23.58 -30.05 16.97
N ALA A 255 22.47 -29.54 17.52
CA ALA A 255 21.69 -28.42 16.99
C ALA A 255 21.65 -28.33 15.46
N GLN A 256 20.82 -29.15 14.80
CA GLN A 256 20.33 -28.81 13.45
C GLN A 256 19.40 -27.60 13.57
N ASN A 257 19.98 -26.44 13.89
CA ASN A 257 19.36 -25.17 13.60
C ASN A 257 19.22 -25.14 12.08
N GLN A 258 17.97 -25.19 11.58
CA GLN A 258 17.70 -24.83 10.19
C GLN A 258 18.15 -23.37 10.03
N GLU A 259 19.41 -23.19 9.62
CA GLU A 259 20.00 -21.88 9.39
C GLU A 259 19.27 -21.22 8.23
N ILE A 260 18.80 -20.01 8.46
CA ILE A 260 18.18 -19.18 7.42
C ILE A 260 19.29 -18.81 6.45
N ARG A 261 19.25 -19.35 5.23
CA ARG A 261 20.29 -19.20 4.20
C ARG A 261 20.17 -17.94 3.34
N TYR A 262 19.30 -17.02 3.76
CA TYR A 262 19.10 -15.73 3.13
C TYR A 262 19.15 -14.64 4.20
N LEU A 263 19.69 -13.49 3.85
CA LEU A 263 19.67 -12.28 4.65
C LEU A 263 18.64 -11.32 4.04
N ILE A 264 17.80 -10.72 4.86
CA ILE A 264 16.90 -9.66 4.40
C ILE A 264 17.60 -8.32 4.63
N ASP A 265 17.60 -7.46 3.62
CA ASP A 265 18.06 -6.08 3.79
C ASP A 265 16.92 -5.22 4.30
N ASP A 266 17.01 -4.84 5.57
CA ASP A 266 16.01 -4.01 6.26
C ASP A 266 15.91 -2.59 5.68
N ASN A 267 16.97 -2.06 5.06
CA ASN A 267 16.97 -0.67 4.56
C ASN A 267 16.18 -0.51 3.26
N PHE A 268 16.09 -1.58 2.48
CA PHE A 268 15.39 -1.59 1.18
C PHE A 268 14.09 -2.41 1.20
N SER A 269 13.81 -3.10 2.31
CA SER A 269 12.54 -3.77 2.52
C SER A 269 11.51 -2.76 3.03
N TRP A 270 10.37 -2.69 2.34
CA TRP A 270 9.35 -1.69 2.65
C TRP A 270 7.94 -2.20 2.37
N ILE A 271 6.97 -1.52 3.00
CA ILE A 271 5.55 -1.68 2.74
C ILE A 271 4.94 -0.32 2.38
N GLN A 272 4.02 -0.34 1.41
CA GLN A 272 3.25 0.81 0.96
C GLN A 272 1.80 0.39 0.70
N PHE A 273 0.86 1.25 1.06
CA PHE A 273 -0.57 1.05 0.82
C PHE A 273 -1.01 1.97 -0.30
N ASP A 274 -1.39 1.40 -1.43
CA ASP A 274 -1.83 2.14 -2.61
C ASP A 274 -3.35 2.03 -2.78
N VAL A 275 -4.01 3.14 -3.10
CA VAL A 275 -5.46 3.13 -3.33
C VAL A 275 -5.77 2.43 -4.65
N LYS A 276 -6.64 1.42 -4.60
CA LYS A 276 -7.26 0.84 -5.80
C LYS A 276 -8.38 1.75 -6.28
N TRP A 277 -8.07 2.62 -7.22
CA TRP A 277 -9.08 3.49 -7.82
C TRP A 277 -10.09 2.70 -8.66
N THR A 278 -11.37 2.86 -8.35
CA THR A 278 -12.48 2.24 -9.09
C THR A 278 -13.49 3.28 -9.55
N GLY A 279 -14.26 2.95 -10.59
CA GLY A 279 -15.36 3.78 -11.10
C GLY A 279 -14.92 5.18 -11.58
N PHE A 280 -15.68 6.20 -11.20
CA PHE A 280 -15.42 7.60 -11.61
C PHE A 280 -14.08 8.13 -11.09
N ARG A 281 -13.66 7.74 -9.87
CA ARG A 281 -12.39 8.16 -9.27
C ARG A 281 -11.18 7.69 -10.11
N TYR A 282 -11.25 6.49 -10.68
CA TYR A 282 -10.21 5.97 -11.60
C TYR A 282 -9.98 6.88 -12.81
N TYR A 283 -11.05 7.37 -13.44
CA TYR A 283 -10.93 8.24 -14.61
C TYR A 283 -10.34 9.60 -14.26
N MET A 284 -10.72 10.16 -13.10
CA MET A 284 -10.17 11.43 -12.63
C MET A 284 -8.67 11.36 -12.36
N VAL A 285 -8.17 10.28 -11.74
CA VAL A 285 -6.74 10.11 -11.48
C VAL A 285 -5.98 9.83 -12.78
N LYS A 286 -6.46 8.88 -13.60
CA LYS A 286 -5.78 8.49 -14.84
C LYS A 286 -5.73 9.60 -15.88
N TYR A 287 -6.79 10.40 -15.99
CA TYR A 287 -6.92 11.48 -16.97
C TYR A 287 -7.02 12.85 -16.30
N TYR A 288 -6.14 13.10 -15.32
CA TYR A 288 -6.13 14.32 -14.51
C TYR A 288 -6.37 15.60 -15.33
N TYR A 289 -5.58 15.88 -16.35
CA TYR A 289 -5.69 17.12 -17.13
C TYR A 289 -7.01 17.24 -17.91
N SER A 290 -7.50 16.14 -18.46
CA SER A 290 -8.77 16.16 -19.23
C SER A 290 -9.96 16.36 -18.30
N CYS A 291 -9.97 15.66 -17.16
CA CYS A 291 -10.98 15.81 -16.11
C CYS A 291 -10.94 17.19 -15.46
N TYR A 292 -9.74 17.76 -15.26
CA TYR A 292 -9.56 19.10 -14.75
C TYR A 292 -10.12 20.16 -15.69
N LEU A 293 -9.84 20.06 -16.99
CA LEU A 293 -10.36 20.99 -17.99
C LEU A 293 -11.90 20.93 -18.07
N ILE A 294 -12.48 19.73 -18.21
CA ILE A 294 -13.95 19.62 -18.28
C ILE A 294 -14.63 20.05 -16.98
N GLY A 295 -14.03 19.71 -15.83
CA GLY A 295 -14.54 20.09 -14.52
C GLY A 295 -14.54 21.60 -14.31
N THR A 296 -13.42 22.26 -14.63
CA THR A 296 -13.32 23.73 -14.56
C THR A 296 -14.31 24.42 -15.48
N ILE A 297 -14.55 23.92 -16.70
CA ILE A 297 -15.59 24.45 -17.59
C ILE A 297 -16.99 24.32 -16.95
N ILE A 298 -17.31 23.17 -16.34
CA ILE A 298 -18.62 22.96 -15.69
C ILE A 298 -18.80 23.94 -14.52
N PHE A 299 -17.81 24.06 -13.63
CA PHE A 299 -17.86 25.01 -12.51
C PHE A 299 -17.95 26.46 -12.99
N PHE A 300 -17.25 26.79 -14.08
CA PHE A 300 -17.34 28.08 -14.73
C PHE A 300 -18.76 28.35 -15.28
N MET A 301 -19.38 27.37 -15.95
CA MET A 301 -20.74 27.50 -16.48
C MET A 301 -21.78 27.66 -15.38
N VAL A 302 -21.66 26.92 -14.27
CA VAL A 302 -22.56 27.05 -13.11
C VAL A 302 -22.40 28.43 -12.46
N SER A 303 -21.17 28.86 -12.20
CA SER A 303 -20.91 30.18 -11.59
C SER A 303 -21.35 31.33 -12.49
N ALA A 304 -21.10 31.24 -13.80
CA ALA A 304 -21.59 32.19 -14.79
C ALA A 304 -23.13 32.20 -14.84
N GLY A 305 -23.78 31.02 -14.80
CA GLY A 305 -25.23 30.89 -14.77
C GLY A 305 -25.87 31.57 -13.55
N VAL A 306 -25.27 31.41 -12.37
CA VAL A 306 -25.68 32.14 -11.15
C VAL A 306 -25.47 33.64 -11.31
N GLY A 307 -24.37 34.07 -11.93
CA GLY A 307 -24.10 35.48 -12.26
C GLY A 307 -25.15 36.10 -13.20
N PHE A 308 -25.54 35.38 -14.26
CA PHE A 308 -26.61 35.82 -15.16
C PHE A 308 -27.97 35.86 -14.49
N PHE A 309 -28.30 34.84 -13.69
CA PHE A 309 -29.58 34.79 -12.98
C PHE A 309 -29.70 35.92 -11.96
N THR A 310 -28.66 36.16 -11.16
CA THR A 310 -28.61 37.28 -10.20
C THR A 310 -28.65 38.64 -10.88
N SER A 311 -27.95 38.82 -12.00
CA SER A 311 -28.04 40.04 -12.80
C SER A 311 -29.47 40.28 -13.31
N TYR A 312 -30.12 39.23 -13.81
CA TYR A 312 -31.49 39.31 -14.32
C TYR A 312 -32.51 39.61 -13.22
N THR A 313 -32.38 38.99 -12.04
CA THR A 313 -33.29 39.26 -10.91
C THR A 313 -33.13 40.68 -10.39
N ILE A 314 -31.91 41.22 -10.31
CA ILE A 314 -31.67 42.62 -9.92
C ILE A 314 -32.29 43.58 -10.95
N LEU A 315 -32.14 43.31 -12.25
CA LEU A 315 -32.78 44.12 -13.30
C LEU A 315 -34.31 44.10 -13.20
N LEU A 316 -34.89 42.93 -12.94
CA LEU A 316 -36.33 42.76 -12.79
C LEU A 316 -36.86 43.48 -11.53
N LEU A 317 -36.15 43.42 -10.41
CA LEU A 317 -36.47 44.15 -9.19
C LEU A 317 -36.38 45.67 -9.39
N ASN A 318 -35.34 46.15 -10.08
CA ASN A 318 -35.14 47.58 -10.27
C ASN A 318 -36.14 48.19 -11.27
N ASN A 319 -36.59 47.42 -12.27
CA ASN A 319 -37.68 47.83 -13.14
C ASN A 319 -39.04 47.88 -12.42
N ARG A 320 -39.29 47.01 -11.43
CA ARG A 320 -40.50 47.08 -10.61
C ARG A 320 -40.55 48.30 -9.70
N ASN A 321 -39.40 48.83 -9.28
CA ASN A 321 -39.33 50.05 -8.45
C ASN A 321 -39.46 51.36 -9.25
N LYS A 322 -39.56 51.31 -10.58
CA LYS A 322 -39.73 52.48 -11.46
C LYS A 322 -41.14 52.60 -12.06
N LEU A 323 -42.06 51.72 -11.70
CA LEU A 323 -43.50 51.79 -11.98
C LEU A 323 -44.25 52.19 -10.70
#